data_AF-A0AAV0T5U3-F1
#
_entry.id   AF-A0AAV0T5U3-F1
#
_cell.length_a   1.000
_cell.length_b   1.000
_cell.length_c   1.000
_cell.angle_alpha   90.00
_cell.angle_beta   90.00
_cell.angle_gamma   90.00
#
_symmetry.space_group_name_H-M   'P 1'
#
loop_
_entity.id
_entity.type
_entity.pdbx_description
1 polymer ?
#
loop_
_entity_poly.entity_id
_entity_poly.type
_entity_poly.pdbx_seq_one_letter_code
_entity_poly.pdbx_strand_id
1 'polypeptide(L)'
;MTKLKTPEAMKLVARSKRFFYGMTAASTGTFRALADNEVRNVFWRNMKLLLILAFVLSAVLHLVLLPVEWISMLFLEPETVDASVRAFRFTAASIVPFLLVGVYRYFSVKIFENAFFAGLATRDPELAKMIQKRKAIYWDWEYIRHLMRFGLRQLGFGLVALAAKPLLGVLIPIVQFGYRIRHMEKVFLLPIFIAFVFPATREAALQLVHVWLDSRAIIRELLDPIIARLKSAAKHRDFNVNTDLLTDMEIDYDSQKEQGDWHQSGSDAARLGFGLVFCYMLQVPFLGPFAWFMGFASAGLFAPELVDLGAFSSTNKKTT
;
A
#
# COMPACT_ATOMS: atom_id res chain seq x y z
N MET A 1 -34.75 23.47 -4.20
CA MET A 1 -33.90 23.24 -3.01
C MET A 1 -32.45 23.38 -3.41
N THR A 2 -31.87 24.55 -3.15
CA THR A 2 -30.44 24.82 -3.35
C THR A 2 -29.64 24.07 -2.29
N LYS A 3 -28.86 23.06 -2.71
CA LYS A 3 -27.85 22.41 -1.84
C LYS A 3 -26.94 23.51 -1.28
N LEU A 4 -27.03 23.81 0.01
CA LEU A 4 -26.05 24.66 0.69
C LEU A 4 -24.68 24.04 0.49
N LYS A 5 -23.79 24.74 -0.24
CA LYS A 5 -22.38 24.34 -0.37
C LYS A 5 -21.77 24.40 1.02
N THR A 6 -21.42 23.24 1.58
CA THR A 6 -20.66 23.16 2.83
C THR A 6 -19.35 23.94 2.66
N PRO A 7 -19.00 24.86 3.57
CA PRO A 7 -17.79 25.67 3.47
C PRO A 7 -16.55 24.76 3.44
N GLU A 8 -15.54 25.11 2.65
CA GLU A 8 -14.33 24.29 2.43
C GLU A 8 -13.59 23.94 3.73
N ALA A 9 -13.60 24.85 4.71
CA ALA A 9 -13.04 24.61 6.04
C ALA A 9 -13.72 23.44 6.78
N MET A 10 -15.04 23.31 6.67
CA MET A 10 -15.79 22.22 7.30
C MET A 10 -15.50 20.87 6.62
N LYS A 11 -15.24 20.88 5.30
CA LYS A 11 -14.79 19.70 4.55
C LYS A 11 -13.39 19.25 5.00
N LEU A 12 -12.46 20.20 5.19
CA LEU A 12 -11.11 19.90 5.68
C LEU A 12 -11.13 19.26 7.07
N VAL A 13 -11.90 19.82 8.00
CA VAL A 13 -12.05 19.27 9.35
C VAL A 13 -12.62 17.84 9.32
N ALA A 14 -13.64 17.59 8.49
CA ALA A 14 -14.21 16.26 8.33
C ALA A 14 -13.20 15.26 7.74
N ARG A 15 -12.37 15.69 6.79
CA ARG A 15 -11.27 14.89 6.21
C ARG A 15 -10.20 14.57 7.24
N SER A 16 -9.75 15.55 8.01
CA SER A 16 -8.76 15.33 9.07
C SER A 16 -9.28 14.33 10.10
N LYS A 17 -10.54 14.47 10.55
CA LYS A 17 -11.17 13.51 11.47
C LYS A 17 -11.16 12.08 10.90
N ARG A 18 -11.51 11.93 9.62
CA ARG A 18 -11.49 10.65 8.92
C ARG A 18 -10.09 10.06 8.76
N PHE A 19 -9.10 10.90 8.47
CA PHE A 19 -7.71 10.50 8.40
C PHE A 19 -7.20 9.95 9.74
N PHE A 20 -7.44 10.69 10.84
CA PHE A 20 -7.09 10.22 12.18
C PHE A 20 -7.86 8.96 12.57
N TYR A 21 -9.13 8.84 12.18
CA TYR A 21 -9.89 7.60 12.36
C TYR A 21 -9.22 6.41 11.64
N GLY A 22 -8.74 6.60 10.41
CA GLY A 22 -7.98 5.58 9.70
C GLY A 22 -6.72 5.14 10.44
N MET A 23 -5.97 6.10 10.99
CA MET A 23 -4.78 5.81 11.80
C MET A 23 -5.13 5.03 13.07
N THR A 24 -6.17 5.45 13.80
CA THR A 24 -6.59 4.77 15.02
C THR A 24 -7.15 3.37 14.72
N ALA A 25 -7.88 3.20 13.62
CA ALA A 25 -8.35 1.90 13.14
C ALA A 25 -7.18 0.96 12.82
N ALA A 26 -6.14 1.43 12.11
CA ALA A 26 -4.96 0.62 11.82
C ALA A 26 -4.25 0.14 13.10
N SER A 27 -4.01 1.04 14.04
CA SER A 27 -3.33 0.73 15.31
C SER A 27 -4.17 -0.20 16.20
N THR A 28 -5.46 0.11 16.38
CA THR A 28 -6.37 -0.71 17.20
C THR A 28 -6.61 -2.08 16.58
N GLY A 29 -6.74 -2.15 15.25
CA GLY A 29 -6.92 -3.42 14.54
C GLY A 29 -5.68 -4.29 14.58
N THR A 30 -4.48 -3.70 14.52
CA THR A 30 -3.22 -4.42 14.75
C THR A 30 -3.17 -5.02 16.15
N PHE A 31 -3.49 -4.22 17.18
CA PHE A 31 -3.52 -4.70 18.56
C PHE A 31 -4.55 -5.82 18.74
N ARG A 32 -5.76 -5.67 18.19
CA ARG A 32 -6.81 -6.69 18.24
C ARG A 32 -6.41 -7.97 17.50
N ALA A 33 -5.81 -7.86 16.32
CA ALA A 33 -5.32 -9.01 15.56
C ALA A 33 -4.26 -9.82 16.32
N LEU A 34 -3.48 -9.17 17.19
CA LEU A 34 -2.51 -9.83 18.07
C LEU A 34 -3.14 -10.36 19.37
N ALA A 35 -4.12 -9.66 19.93
CA ALA A 35 -4.76 -10.01 21.18
C ALA A 35 -5.76 -11.17 21.02
N ASP A 36 -6.49 -11.22 19.90
CA ASP A 36 -7.44 -12.27 19.60
C ASP A 36 -6.73 -13.56 19.21
N ASN A 37 -6.93 -14.61 20.01
CA ASN A 37 -6.31 -15.91 19.79
C ASN A 37 -6.78 -16.56 18.49
N GLU A 38 -8.05 -16.42 18.11
CA GLU A 38 -8.60 -17.04 16.91
C GLU A 38 -7.98 -16.41 15.66
N VAL A 39 -7.95 -15.07 15.60
CA VAL A 39 -7.36 -14.33 14.49
C VAL A 39 -5.85 -14.55 14.43
N ARG A 40 -5.16 -14.45 15.57
CA ARG A 40 -3.70 -14.65 15.63
C ARG A 40 -3.32 -16.05 15.14
N ASN A 41 -4.03 -17.09 15.58
CA ASN A 41 -3.70 -18.47 15.23
C ASN A 41 -3.74 -18.73 13.71
N VAL A 42 -4.53 -17.96 12.93
CA VAL A 42 -4.61 -18.09 11.47
C VAL A 42 -3.26 -17.81 10.79
N PHE A 43 -2.50 -16.82 11.29
CA PHE A 43 -1.24 -16.41 10.66
C PHE A 43 0.01 -16.69 11.49
N TRP A 44 -0.12 -16.93 12.79
CA TRP A 44 1.02 -17.01 13.73
C TRP A 44 2.05 -18.06 13.35
N ARG A 45 1.60 -19.26 12.94
CA ARG A 45 2.51 -20.34 12.53
C ARG A 45 3.36 -19.92 11.33
N ASN A 46 2.73 -19.36 10.29
CA ASN A 46 3.42 -18.96 9.06
C ASN A 46 4.33 -17.77 9.31
N MET A 47 3.87 -16.80 10.10
CA MET A 47 4.68 -15.65 10.50
C MET A 47 5.96 -16.09 11.25
N LYS A 48 5.84 -17.01 12.21
CA LYS A 48 6.99 -17.60 12.91
C LYS A 48 7.96 -18.31 11.97
N LEU A 49 7.45 -19.14 11.07
CA LEU A 49 8.28 -19.86 10.10
C LEU A 49 9.06 -18.88 9.21
N LEU A 50 8.39 -17.86 8.69
CA LEU A 50 9.04 -16.83 7.88
C LEU A 50 10.03 -15.98 8.70
N LEU A 51 9.75 -15.72 9.98
CA LEU A 51 10.66 -15.00 10.86
C LEU A 51 11.94 -15.80 11.13
N ILE A 52 11.82 -17.10 11.40
CA ILE A 52 12.97 -18.01 11.54
C ILE A 52 13.75 -18.07 10.22
N LEU A 53 13.06 -18.24 9.10
CA LEU A 53 13.71 -18.32 7.79
C LEU A 53 14.41 -17.00 7.42
N ALA A 54 13.78 -15.85 7.68
CA ALA A 54 14.39 -14.55 7.48
C ALA A 54 15.62 -14.38 8.36
N PHE A 55 15.55 -14.75 9.63
CA PHE A 55 16.70 -14.71 10.54
C PHE A 55 17.86 -15.58 10.04
N VAL A 56 17.60 -16.83 9.66
CA VAL A 56 18.61 -17.76 9.14
C VAL A 56 19.22 -17.22 7.85
N LEU A 57 18.41 -16.77 6.89
CA LEU A 57 18.90 -16.23 5.62
C LEU A 57 19.70 -14.94 5.80
N SER A 58 19.23 -14.03 6.67
CA SER A 58 19.98 -12.81 7.02
C SER A 58 21.30 -13.16 7.70
N ALA A 59 21.34 -14.15 8.59
CA ALA A 59 22.58 -14.60 9.24
C ALA A 59 23.56 -15.24 8.24
N VAL A 60 23.07 -16.13 7.36
CA VAL A 60 23.88 -16.73 6.29
C VAL A 60 24.46 -15.64 5.39
N LEU A 61 23.65 -14.65 4.98
CA LEU A 61 24.13 -13.53 4.18
C LEU A 61 25.21 -12.72 4.91
N HIS A 62 25.03 -12.46 6.21
CA HIS A 62 26.06 -11.78 7.00
C HIS A 62 27.35 -12.59 7.06
N LEU A 63 27.29 -13.92 7.22
CA LEU A 63 28.45 -14.80 7.25
C LEU A 63 29.17 -14.84 5.90
N VAL A 64 28.43 -14.88 4.79
CA VAL A 64 28.99 -14.88 3.43
C VAL A 64 29.66 -13.54 3.08
N LEU A 65 29.12 -12.42 3.59
CA LEU A 65 29.69 -11.09 3.35
C LEU A 65 30.82 -10.73 4.33
N LEU A 66 31.03 -11.50 5.39
CA LEU A 66 32.06 -11.26 6.40
C LEU A 66 33.49 -11.37 5.84
N PRO A 67 33.84 -12.40 5.02
CA PRO A 67 35.13 -12.45 4.35
C PRO A 67 35.40 -11.24 3.45
N VAL A 68 34.36 -10.69 2.81
CA VAL A 68 34.48 -9.49 1.98
C VAL A 68 34.88 -8.30 2.84
N GLU A 69 34.25 -8.13 4.00
CA GLU A 69 34.62 -7.09 4.98
C GLU A 69 36.07 -7.24 5.45
N TRP A 70 36.50 -8.46 5.80
CA TRP A 70 37.89 -8.72 6.21
C TRP A 70 38.90 -8.40 5.11
N ILE A 71 38.61 -8.77 3.86
CA ILE A 71 39.47 -8.43 2.73
C ILE A 71 39.49 -6.92 2.52
N SER A 72 38.34 -6.25 2.59
CA SER A 72 38.25 -4.79 2.44
C SER A 72 39.05 -4.05 3.51
N MET A 73 39.07 -4.53 4.76
CA MET A 73 39.89 -3.94 5.84
C MET A 73 41.40 -3.99 5.58
N LEU A 74 41.88 -4.87 4.70
CA LEU A 74 43.30 -4.92 4.31
C LEU A 74 43.67 -3.81 3.33
N PHE A 75 42.70 -3.24 2.60
CA PHE A 75 42.94 -2.30 1.51
C PHE A 75 42.32 -0.92 1.72
N LEU A 76 41.35 -0.78 2.61
CA LEU A 76 40.58 0.44 2.82
C LEU A 76 40.66 0.90 4.27
N GLU A 77 40.52 2.21 4.46
CA GLU A 77 40.41 2.80 5.78
C GLU A 77 39.12 2.33 6.50
N PRO A 78 39.15 2.18 7.84
CA PRO A 78 38.00 1.72 8.62
C PRO A 78 36.71 2.51 8.35
N GLU A 79 36.81 3.84 8.21
CA GLU A 79 35.65 4.71 7.93
C GLU A 79 34.99 4.39 6.59
N THR A 80 35.80 4.05 5.58
CA THR A 80 35.31 3.68 4.25
C THR A 80 34.65 2.30 4.28
N VAL A 81 35.23 1.34 5.02
CA VAL A 81 34.65 -0.01 5.20
C VAL A 81 33.30 0.07 5.93
N ASP A 82 33.20 0.92 6.94
CA ASP A 82 31.96 1.14 7.69
C ASP A 82 30.87 1.78 6.83
N ALA A 83 31.20 2.86 6.12
CA ALA A 83 30.26 3.60 5.29
C ALA A 83 29.76 2.82 4.06
N SER A 84 30.57 1.86 3.56
CA SER A 84 30.23 1.12 2.34
C SER A 84 29.88 -0.34 2.62
N VAL A 85 30.84 -1.15 3.06
CA VAL A 85 30.71 -2.61 3.16
C VAL A 85 29.76 -3.01 4.29
N ARG A 86 29.91 -2.41 5.47
CA ARG A 86 29.00 -2.68 6.60
C ARG A 86 27.59 -2.15 6.33
N ALA A 87 27.47 -0.93 5.80
CA ALA A 87 26.19 -0.36 5.40
C ALA A 87 25.48 -1.22 4.35
N PHE A 88 26.20 -1.71 3.34
CA PHE A 88 25.67 -2.63 2.33
C PHE A 88 25.23 -3.95 2.95
N ARG A 89 26.07 -4.58 3.80
CA ARG A 89 25.74 -5.84 4.47
C ARG A 89 24.47 -5.72 5.31
N PHE A 90 24.35 -4.66 6.11
CA PHE A 90 23.15 -4.38 6.90
C PHE A 90 21.92 -4.18 6.00
N THR A 91 22.04 -3.38 4.95
CA THR A 91 20.95 -3.10 4.00
C THR A 91 20.52 -4.37 3.25
N ALA A 92 21.45 -5.15 2.74
CA ALA A 92 21.15 -6.39 2.04
C ALA A 92 20.43 -7.38 2.96
N ALA A 93 20.86 -7.50 4.21
CA ALA A 93 20.24 -8.38 5.18
C ALA A 93 18.86 -7.90 5.67
N SER A 94 18.63 -6.59 5.75
CA SER A 94 17.35 -6.02 6.15
C SER A 94 16.29 -6.13 5.04
N ILE A 95 16.70 -6.23 3.78
CA ILE A 95 15.83 -6.49 2.62
C ILE A 95 15.34 -7.95 2.56
N VAL A 96 16.07 -8.90 3.14
CA VAL A 96 15.70 -10.34 3.11
C VAL A 96 14.27 -10.60 3.59
N PRO A 97 13.81 -10.14 4.77
CA PRO A 97 12.43 -10.37 5.18
C PRO A 97 11.39 -9.73 4.25
N PHE A 98 11.70 -8.59 3.62
CA PHE A 98 10.82 -7.98 2.62
C PHE A 98 10.65 -8.87 1.38
N LEU A 99 11.76 -9.36 0.82
CA LEU A 99 11.72 -10.27 -0.32
C LEU A 99 10.99 -11.57 0.03
N LEU A 100 11.26 -12.11 1.21
CA LEU A 100 10.65 -13.35 1.65
C LEU A 100 9.13 -13.20 1.81
N VAL A 101 8.66 -12.14 2.49
CA VAL A 101 7.22 -11.87 2.63
C VAL A 101 6.59 -11.54 1.28
N GLY A 102 7.27 -10.78 0.41
CA GLY A 102 6.78 -10.47 -0.93
C GLY A 102 6.57 -11.72 -1.80
N VAL A 103 7.59 -12.59 -1.87
CA VAL A 103 7.50 -13.89 -2.55
C VAL A 103 6.39 -14.75 -1.92
N TYR A 104 6.32 -14.79 -0.59
CA TYR A 104 5.31 -15.59 0.09
C TYR A 104 3.88 -15.08 -0.17
N ARG A 105 3.67 -13.76 -0.21
CA ARG A 105 2.38 -13.14 -0.57
C ARG A 105 1.95 -13.53 -1.97
N TYR A 106 2.89 -13.60 -2.90
CA TYR A 106 2.61 -13.94 -4.29
C TYR A 106 2.23 -15.42 -4.48
N PHE A 107 2.96 -16.34 -3.85
CA PHE A 107 2.72 -17.78 -4.00
C PHE A 107 1.67 -18.34 -3.03
N SER A 108 1.50 -17.72 -1.86
CA SER A 108 0.63 -18.20 -0.77
C SER A 108 -0.46 -17.18 -0.41
N VAL A 109 -1.12 -16.62 -1.42
CA VAL A 109 -2.15 -15.57 -1.27
C VAL A 109 -3.22 -15.93 -0.23
N LYS A 110 -3.64 -17.20 -0.21
CA LYS A 110 -4.68 -17.72 0.71
C LYS A 110 -4.39 -17.44 2.18
N ILE A 111 -3.13 -17.35 2.60
CA ILE A 111 -2.78 -17.14 4.01
C ILE A 111 -3.11 -15.71 4.44
N PHE A 112 -2.79 -14.73 3.59
CA PHE A 112 -3.09 -13.32 3.83
C PHE A 112 -4.58 -13.03 3.68
N GLU A 113 -5.22 -13.70 2.73
CA GLU A 113 -6.66 -13.68 2.59
C GLU A 113 -7.39 -14.28 3.79
N ASN A 114 -6.92 -15.41 4.33
CA ASN A 114 -7.49 -16.00 5.54
C ASN A 114 -7.31 -15.06 6.74
N ALA A 115 -6.15 -14.41 6.87
CA ALA A 115 -5.93 -13.40 7.91
C ALA A 115 -6.91 -12.23 7.76
N PHE A 116 -7.11 -11.73 6.54
CA PHE A 116 -8.10 -10.69 6.24
C PHE A 116 -9.52 -11.11 6.65
N PHE A 117 -9.99 -12.27 6.19
CA PHE A 117 -11.34 -12.70 6.50
C PHE A 117 -11.53 -13.14 7.95
N ALA A 118 -10.48 -13.62 8.63
CA ALA A 118 -10.53 -13.83 10.07
C ALA A 118 -10.79 -12.51 10.78
N GLY A 119 -10.09 -11.44 10.39
CA GLY A 119 -10.35 -10.08 10.87
C GLY A 119 -11.79 -9.64 10.61
N LEU A 120 -12.30 -9.79 9.38
CA LEU A 120 -13.67 -9.41 9.04
C LEU A 120 -14.72 -10.22 9.83
N ALA A 121 -14.48 -11.53 10.01
CA ALA A 121 -15.41 -12.42 10.69
C ALA A 121 -15.58 -12.11 12.17
N THR A 122 -14.59 -11.48 12.83
CA THR A 122 -14.74 -11.03 14.22
C THR A 122 -15.85 -9.99 14.39
N ARG A 123 -16.19 -9.28 13.32
CA ARG A 123 -17.22 -8.24 13.32
C ARG A 123 -18.49 -8.68 12.61
N ASP A 124 -18.35 -9.25 11.43
CA ASP A 124 -19.47 -9.71 10.61
C ASP A 124 -19.12 -11.05 9.93
N PRO A 125 -19.46 -12.17 10.57
CA PRO A 125 -19.16 -13.50 10.04
C PRO A 125 -19.99 -13.83 8.80
N GLU A 126 -21.18 -13.24 8.64
CA GLU A 126 -22.04 -13.49 7.49
C GLU A 126 -21.50 -12.80 6.24
N LEU A 127 -21.09 -11.53 6.38
CA LEU A 127 -20.44 -10.78 5.30
C LEU A 127 -19.12 -11.43 4.87
N ALA A 128 -18.32 -11.90 5.82
CA ALA A 128 -17.09 -12.65 5.52
C ALA A 128 -17.38 -13.89 4.67
N LYS A 129 -18.35 -14.72 5.07
CA LYS A 129 -18.76 -15.92 4.32
C LYS A 129 -19.31 -15.56 2.94
N MET A 130 -20.10 -14.50 2.83
CA MET A 130 -20.69 -14.05 1.57
C MET A 130 -19.62 -13.63 0.56
N ILE A 131 -18.66 -12.81 1.00
CA ILE A 131 -17.56 -12.36 0.15
C ILE A 131 -16.66 -13.55 -0.21
N GLN A 132 -16.33 -14.41 0.75
CA GLN A 132 -15.48 -15.59 0.51
C GLN A 132 -16.02 -16.55 -0.55
N LYS A 133 -17.35 -16.75 -0.63
CA LYS A 133 -17.99 -17.61 -1.64
C LYS A 133 -17.74 -17.14 -3.07
N ARG A 134 -17.42 -15.87 -3.29
CA ARG A 134 -17.16 -15.32 -4.62
C ARG A 134 -15.76 -15.68 -5.09
N LYS A 135 -15.65 -16.00 -6.38
CA LYS A 135 -14.37 -16.30 -7.03
C LYS A 135 -13.48 -15.04 -7.02
N ALA A 136 -12.21 -15.22 -6.67
CA ALA A 136 -11.19 -14.18 -6.72
C ALA A 136 -10.27 -14.41 -7.93
N ILE A 137 -9.86 -13.33 -8.59
CA ILE A 137 -8.83 -13.35 -9.63
C ILE A 137 -7.57 -12.70 -9.07
N TYR A 138 -6.58 -13.53 -8.71
CA TYR A 138 -5.29 -13.06 -8.21
C TYR A 138 -4.25 -12.85 -9.32
N TRP A 139 -4.39 -13.62 -10.40
CA TRP A 139 -3.46 -13.61 -11.53
C TRP A 139 -4.16 -13.09 -12.77
N ASP A 140 -3.94 -11.81 -13.05
CA ASP A 140 -4.37 -11.20 -14.30
C ASP A 140 -3.16 -11.08 -15.25
N TRP A 141 -3.14 -11.88 -16.30
CA TRP A 141 -2.07 -11.88 -17.30
C TRP A 141 -2.01 -10.54 -18.06
N GLU A 142 -3.13 -9.82 -18.16
CA GLU A 142 -3.16 -8.49 -18.74
C GLU A 142 -2.39 -7.51 -17.85
N TYR A 143 -2.61 -7.56 -16.54
CA TYR A 143 -1.87 -6.75 -15.57
C TYR A 143 -0.35 -6.99 -15.63
N ILE A 144 0.09 -8.26 -15.67
CA ILE A 144 1.52 -8.61 -15.78
C ILE A 144 2.12 -8.03 -17.07
N ARG A 145 1.39 -8.13 -18.19
CA ARG A 145 1.82 -7.56 -19.48
C ARG A 145 1.93 -6.03 -19.41
N HIS A 146 1.00 -5.36 -18.75
CA HIS A 146 1.05 -3.91 -18.54
C HIS A 146 2.22 -3.50 -17.65
N LEU A 147 2.46 -4.24 -16.56
CA LEU A 147 3.58 -4.00 -15.65
C LEU A 147 4.93 -4.17 -16.36
N MET A 148 5.08 -5.21 -17.19
CA MET A 148 6.27 -5.39 -18.02
C MET A 148 6.48 -4.25 -19.02
N ARG A 149 5.43 -3.84 -19.74
CA ARG A 149 5.52 -2.72 -20.70
C ARG A 149 5.85 -1.41 -19.99
N PHE A 150 5.28 -1.17 -18.81
CA PHE A 150 5.59 -0.02 -17.98
C PHE A 150 7.04 -0.05 -17.47
N GLY A 151 7.50 -1.20 -16.97
CA GLY A 151 8.89 -1.41 -16.54
C GLY A 151 9.89 -1.17 -17.68
N LEU A 152 9.61 -1.69 -18.88
CA LEU A 152 10.42 -1.42 -20.07
C LEU A 152 10.48 0.08 -20.42
N ARG A 153 9.32 0.76 -20.36
CA ARG A 153 9.26 2.21 -20.59
C ARG A 153 10.04 2.99 -19.53
N GLN A 154 9.92 2.63 -18.26
CA GLN A 154 10.68 3.23 -17.15
C GLN A 154 12.18 3.05 -17.32
N LEU A 155 12.64 1.86 -17.70
CA LEU A 155 14.04 1.61 -18.03
C LEU A 155 14.51 2.46 -19.22
N GLY A 156 13.69 2.55 -20.28
CA GLY A 156 13.96 3.41 -21.42
C GLY A 156 14.05 4.90 -21.05
N PHE A 157 13.11 5.41 -20.26
CA PHE A 157 13.14 6.78 -19.75
C PHE A 157 14.32 7.02 -18.80
N GLY A 158 14.69 6.04 -17.97
CA GLY A 158 15.87 6.11 -17.10
C GLY A 158 17.16 6.23 -17.90
N LEU A 159 17.29 5.45 -18.98
CA LEU A 159 18.42 5.53 -19.90
C LEU A 159 18.48 6.88 -20.63
N VAL A 160 17.35 7.39 -21.10
CA VAL A 160 17.26 8.73 -21.73
C VAL A 160 17.57 9.83 -20.72
N ALA A 161 17.11 9.72 -19.47
CA ALA A 161 17.39 10.69 -18.41
C ALA A 161 18.87 10.69 -17.99
N LEU A 162 19.53 9.53 -18.00
CA LEU A 162 20.98 9.42 -17.80
C LEU A 162 21.75 10.12 -18.92
N ALA A 163 21.31 9.98 -20.18
CA ALA A 163 21.92 10.64 -21.33
C ALA A 163 21.63 12.15 -21.41
N ALA A 164 20.43 12.58 -21.02
CA ALA A 164 19.96 13.97 -21.11
C ALA A 164 20.23 14.81 -19.84
N LYS A 165 20.85 14.21 -18.81
CA LYS A 165 21.19 14.83 -17.52
C LYS A 165 21.90 16.20 -17.65
N PRO A 166 22.78 16.46 -18.64
CA PRO A 166 23.43 17.77 -18.80
C PRO A 166 22.52 18.89 -19.33
N LEU A 167 21.45 18.56 -20.08
CA LEU A 167 20.65 19.54 -20.83
C LEU A 167 19.33 19.91 -20.16
N LEU A 168 18.74 19.01 -19.35
CA LEU A 168 17.39 19.17 -18.80
C LEU A 168 17.31 18.90 -17.28
N GLY A 169 18.45 18.89 -16.60
CA GLY A 169 18.60 18.40 -15.22
C GLY A 169 17.69 19.05 -14.16
N VAL A 170 17.19 20.27 -14.40
CA VAL A 170 16.27 20.97 -13.48
C VAL A 170 14.80 20.83 -13.88
N LEU A 171 14.50 20.76 -15.19
CA LEU A 171 13.12 20.70 -15.68
C LEU A 171 12.51 19.30 -15.56
N ILE A 172 13.30 18.24 -15.76
CA ILE A 172 12.81 16.85 -15.69
C ILE A 172 12.24 16.53 -14.29
N PRO A 173 12.93 16.81 -13.17
CA PRO A 173 12.40 16.53 -11.84
C PRO A 173 11.12 17.32 -11.52
N ILE A 174 11.01 18.58 -11.97
CA ILE A 174 9.83 19.42 -11.74
C ILE A 174 8.62 18.88 -12.50
N VAL A 175 8.79 18.51 -13.77
CA VAL A 175 7.72 17.95 -14.60
C VAL A 175 7.30 16.57 -14.09
N GLN A 176 8.26 15.71 -13.74
CA GLN A 176 7.98 14.39 -13.15
C GLN A 176 7.27 14.53 -11.80
N PHE A 177 7.69 15.46 -10.95
CA PHE A 177 7.05 15.72 -9.66
C PHE A 177 5.63 16.24 -9.84
N GLY A 178 5.44 17.23 -10.72
CA GLY A 178 4.12 17.77 -11.07
C GLY A 178 3.16 16.69 -11.61
N TYR A 179 3.66 15.83 -12.49
CA TYR A 179 2.88 14.68 -12.99
C TYR A 179 2.52 13.69 -11.88
N ARG A 180 3.44 13.45 -10.95
CA ARG A 180 3.25 12.53 -9.82
C ARG A 180 2.21 13.04 -8.81
N ILE A 181 2.17 14.35 -8.56
CA ILE A 181 1.22 14.98 -7.64
C ILE A 181 -0.11 15.39 -8.30
N ARG A 182 -0.27 15.24 -9.62
CA ARG A 182 -1.47 15.70 -10.36
C ARG A 182 -2.79 15.09 -9.84
N HIS A 183 -2.69 13.88 -9.28
CA HIS A 183 -3.79 13.11 -8.74
C HIS A 183 -4.01 13.34 -7.23
N MET A 184 -3.22 14.23 -6.61
CA MET A 184 -3.44 14.69 -5.24
C MET A 184 -4.57 15.71 -5.18
N GLU A 185 -5.21 15.83 -4.02
CA GLU A 185 -6.22 16.87 -3.83
C GLU A 185 -5.60 18.27 -4.00
N LYS A 186 -6.34 19.19 -4.62
CA LYS A 186 -5.87 20.56 -4.91
C LYS A 186 -5.33 21.29 -3.66
N VAL A 187 -5.92 21.01 -2.49
CA VAL A 187 -5.53 21.58 -1.19
C VAL A 187 -4.11 21.17 -0.77
N PHE A 188 -3.68 19.96 -1.12
CA PHE A 188 -2.33 19.47 -0.83
C PHE A 188 -1.35 19.72 -1.98
N LEU A 189 -1.85 19.75 -3.22
CA LEU A 189 -1.04 19.92 -4.43
C LEU A 189 -0.24 21.24 -4.40
N LEU A 190 -0.89 22.38 -4.16
CA LEU A 190 -0.23 23.68 -4.22
C LEU A 190 0.85 23.86 -3.13
N PRO A 191 0.58 23.59 -1.82
CA PRO A 191 1.61 23.69 -0.79
C PRO A 191 2.79 22.74 -1.00
N ILE A 192 2.53 21.50 -1.43
CA ILE A 192 3.58 20.50 -1.69
C ILE A 192 4.42 20.90 -2.90
N PHE A 193 3.79 21.43 -3.95
CA PHE A 193 4.51 21.93 -5.12
C PHE A 193 5.41 23.11 -4.76
N ILE A 194 4.88 24.09 -4.00
CA ILE A 194 5.67 25.22 -3.49
C ILE A 194 6.84 24.71 -2.64
N ALA A 195 6.59 23.77 -1.71
CA ALA A 195 7.61 23.17 -0.87
C ALA A 195 8.69 22.41 -1.68
N PHE A 196 8.34 21.84 -2.82
CA PHE A 196 9.31 21.17 -3.69
C PHE A 196 10.23 22.15 -4.43
N VAL A 197 9.71 23.30 -4.83
CA VAL A 197 10.49 24.35 -5.52
C VAL A 197 11.61 24.89 -4.62
N PHE A 198 11.31 25.11 -3.33
CA PHE A 198 12.29 25.59 -2.36
C PHE A 198 13.30 24.49 -1.97
N PRO A 199 14.62 24.70 -2.17
CA PRO A 199 15.64 23.69 -1.88
C PRO A 199 15.62 23.18 -0.44
N ALA A 200 15.34 24.06 0.53
CA ALA A 200 15.33 23.73 1.96
C ALA A 200 14.19 22.77 2.36
N THR A 201 13.07 22.79 1.63
CA THR A 201 11.88 21.98 1.93
C THR A 201 11.64 20.87 0.90
N ARG A 202 12.51 20.77 -0.12
CA ARG A 202 12.39 19.80 -1.22
C ARG A 202 12.38 18.35 -0.74
N GLU A 203 13.32 17.99 0.14
CA GLU A 203 13.39 16.62 0.68
C GLU A 203 12.14 16.24 1.46
N ALA A 204 11.61 17.18 2.26
CA ALA A 204 10.36 16.97 2.99
C ALA A 204 9.17 16.81 2.04
N ALA A 205 9.09 17.63 0.98
CA ALA A 205 8.04 17.53 -0.04
C ALA A 205 8.11 16.19 -0.78
N LEU A 206 9.31 15.72 -1.13
CA LEU A 206 9.53 14.41 -1.75
C LEU A 206 9.09 13.29 -0.81
N GLN A 207 9.53 13.30 0.45
CA GLN A 207 9.15 12.31 1.46
C GLN A 207 7.63 12.26 1.67
N LEU A 208 6.96 13.41 1.75
CA LEU A 208 5.50 13.47 1.89
C LEU A 208 4.78 12.84 0.69
N VAL A 209 5.24 13.12 -0.53
CA VAL A 209 4.66 12.52 -1.75
C VAL A 209 4.90 11.01 -1.79
N HIS A 210 6.10 10.57 -1.43
CA HIS A 210 6.43 9.15 -1.34
C HIS A 210 5.52 8.43 -0.33
N VAL A 211 5.44 8.94 0.89
CA VAL A 211 4.59 8.40 1.95
C VAL A 211 3.12 8.38 1.53
N TRP A 212 2.63 9.42 0.85
CA TRP A 212 1.25 9.45 0.35
C TRP A 212 0.99 8.37 -0.71
N LEU A 213 1.89 8.23 -1.69
CA LEU A 213 1.78 7.20 -2.74
C LEU A 213 1.87 5.79 -2.16
N ASP A 214 2.84 5.57 -1.27
CA ASP A 214 3.08 4.28 -0.64
C ASP A 214 1.88 3.89 0.24
N SER A 215 1.28 4.85 0.95
CA SER A 215 0.05 4.62 1.73
C SER A 215 -1.11 4.14 0.85
N ARG A 216 -1.30 4.78 -0.31
CA ARG A 216 -2.32 4.35 -1.30
C ARG A 216 -2.02 2.97 -1.88
N ALA A 217 -0.75 2.66 -2.13
CA ALA A 217 -0.35 1.34 -2.61
C ALA A 217 -0.61 0.26 -1.54
N ILE A 218 -0.20 0.52 -0.29
CA ILE A 218 -0.38 -0.41 0.82
C ILE A 218 -1.85 -0.67 1.10
N ILE A 219 -2.71 0.36 1.15
CA ILE A 219 -4.14 0.12 1.41
C ILE A 219 -4.78 -0.71 0.28
N ARG A 220 -4.37 -0.48 -0.98
CA ARG A 220 -4.83 -1.29 -2.11
C ARG A 220 -4.40 -2.75 -1.96
N GLU A 221 -3.16 -2.98 -1.55
CA GLU A 221 -2.64 -4.32 -1.31
C GLU A 221 -3.33 -5.02 -0.12
N LEU A 222 -3.64 -4.30 0.96
CA LEU A 222 -4.35 -4.83 2.11
C LEU A 222 -5.82 -5.16 1.81
N LEU A 223 -6.44 -4.41 0.90
CA LEU A 223 -7.81 -4.64 0.42
C LEU A 223 -7.88 -5.55 -0.81
N ASP A 224 -6.74 -6.12 -1.25
CA ASP A 224 -6.68 -7.02 -2.40
C ASP A 224 -7.69 -8.20 -2.32
N PRO A 225 -7.95 -8.83 -1.15
CA PRO A 225 -8.96 -9.88 -1.03
C PRO A 225 -10.37 -9.46 -1.48
N ILE A 226 -10.71 -8.17 -1.34
CA ILE A 226 -11.96 -7.58 -1.84
C ILE A 226 -11.83 -7.21 -3.32
N ILE A 227 -10.75 -6.50 -3.68
CA ILE A 227 -10.50 -6.01 -5.04
C ILE A 227 -10.50 -7.19 -6.04
N ALA A 228 -9.79 -8.26 -5.73
CA ALA A 228 -9.68 -9.45 -6.58
C ALA A 228 -11.06 -10.10 -6.87
N ARG A 229 -12.01 -9.99 -5.94
CA ARG A 229 -13.38 -10.49 -6.10
C ARG A 229 -14.26 -9.54 -6.89
N LEU A 230 -14.12 -8.24 -6.67
CA LEU A 230 -14.80 -7.25 -7.50
C LEU A 230 -14.34 -7.36 -8.95
N LYS A 231 -13.02 -7.52 -9.20
CA LYS A 231 -12.47 -7.72 -10.56
C LYS A 231 -13.07 -8.94 -11.23
N SER A 232 -13.22 -10.04 -10.48
CA SER A 232 -13.91 -11.24 -10.96
C SER A 232 -15.36 -10.94 -11.34
N ALA A 233 -16.10 -10.24 -10.47
CA ALA A 233 -17.48 -9.86 -10.73
C ALA A 233 -17.61 -8.98 -11.98
N ALA A 234 -16.74 -7.99 -12.15
CA ALA A 234 -16.69 -7.10 -13.32
C ALA A 234 -16.38 -7.89 -14.61
N LYS A 235 -15.34 -8.75 -14.59
CA LYS A 235 -14.94 -9.56 -15.75
C LYS A 235 -16.05 -10.52 -16.20
N HIS A 236 -16.81 -11.06 -15.25
CA HIS A 236 -17.91 -11.99 -15.52
C HIS A 236 -19.28 -11.30 -15.65
N ARG A 237 -19.33 -9.95 -15.63
CA ARG A 237 -20.56 -9.15 -15.70
C ARG A 237 -21.63 -9.59 -14.69
N ASP A 238 -21.23 -9.85 -13.45
CA ASP A 238 -22.18 -10.13 -12.36
C ASP A 238 -22.91 -8.83 -11.97
N PHE A 239 -24.12 -8.65 -12.49
CA PHE A 239 -24.96 -7.47 -12.23
C PHE A 239 -25.42 -7.34 -10.78
N ASN A 240 -25.21 -8.35 -9.94
CA ASN A 240 -25.55 -8.31 -8.52
C ASN A 240 -24.46 -7.65 -7.65
N VAL A 241 -23.35 -7.21 -8.24
CA VAL A 241 -22.25 -6.56 -7.52
C VAL A 241 -22.05 -5.16 -8.08
N ASN A 242 -22.08 -4.15 -7.21
CA ASN A 242 -21.72 -2.80 -7.66
C ASN A 242 -20.19 -2.70 -7.85
N THR A 243 -19.75 -2.58 -9.10
CA THR A 243 -18.33 -2.46 -9.46
C THR A 243 -17.79 -1.03 -9.35
N ASP A 244 -18.60 -0.03 -8.99
CA ASP A 244 -18.16 1.37 -8.79
C ASP A 244 -17.01 1.48 -7.77
N LEU A 245 -16.94 0.54 -6.84
CA LEU A 245 -15.88 0.45 -5.85
C LEU A 245 -14.50 0.12 -6.46
N LEU A 246 -14.45 -0.54 -7.63
CA LEU A 246 -13.19 -0.75 -8.36
C LEU A 246 -12.70 0.55 -8.98
N THR A 247 -13.58 1.37 -9.55
CA THR A 247 -13.21 2.67 -10.10
C THR A 247 -12.67 3.64 -9.05
N ASP A 248 -13.14 3.52 -7.79
CA ASP A 248 -12.61 4.30 -6.67
C ASP A 248 -11.22 3.83 -6.21
N MET A 249 -10.87 2.55 -6.43
CA MET A 249 -9.60 1.95 -5.98
C MET A 249 -8.55 1.77 -7.08
N GLU A 250 -8.96 1.73 -8.35
CA GLU A 250 -8.08 1.62 -9.51
C GLU A 250 -7.77 3.01 -10.09
N ILE A 251 -6.51 3.41 -9.93
CA ILE A 251 -5.98 4.61 -10.56
C ILE A 251 -5.81 4.31 -12.06
N ASP A 252 -6.66 4.93 -12.88
CA ASP A 252 -6.66 5.03 -14.36
C ASP A 252 -7.31 3.90 -15.19
N TYR A 253 -8.47 4.23 -15.80
CA TYR A 253 -8.78 3.98 -17.23
C TYR A 253 -9.82 5.02 -17.72
N ASP A 254 -9.33 6.14 -18.26
CA ASP A 254 -9.88 6.89 -19.41
C ASP A 254 -11.37 7.29 -19.47
N SER A 255 -12.11 7.40 -18.36
CA SER A 255 -13.47 7.97 -18.43
C SER A 255 -13.49 9.43 -17.98
N GLN A 256 -13.79 10.33 -18.92
CA GLN A 256 -14.43 11.63 -18.74
C GLN A 256 -15.77 11.52 -17.99
N LYS A 257 -15.84 10.81 -16.87
CA LYS A 257 -16.94 10.95 -15.93
C LYS A 257 -16.51 12.03 -14.96
N GLU A 258 -17.31 13.08 -14.94
CA GLU A 258 -17.29 14.15 -13.93
C GLU A 258 -16.81 13.57 -12.61
N GLN A 259 -15.86 14.26 -11.98
CA GLN A 259 -15.47 14.04 -10.59
C GLN A 259 -16.74 13.95 -9.76
N GLY A 260 -17.23 12.72 -9.56
CA GLY A 260 -18.49 12.45 -8.90
C GLY A 260 -18.43 13.10 -7.54
N ASP A 261 -19.53 13.74 -7.17
CA ASP A 261 -19.73 14.38 -5.87
C ASP A 261 -19.12 13.48 -4.79
N TRP A 262 -18.12 14.01 -4.08
CA TRP A 262 -17.19 13.39 -3.11
C TRP A 262 -17.87 12.76 -1.87
N HIS A 263 -19.16 12.41 -1.97
CA HIS A 263 -20.07 12.19 -0.86
C HIS A 263 -20.69 10.79 -0.79
N GLN A 264 -20.27 9.81 -1.61
CA GLN A 264 -20.97 8.52 -1.63
C GLN A 264 -20.16 7.25 -1.38
N SER A 265 -18.84 7.28 -1.14
CA SER A 265 -18.13 6.09 -0.67
C SER A 265 -17.26 6.40 0.55
N GLY A 266 -17.16 5.44 1.47
CA GLY A 266 -16.38 5.54 2.70
C GLY A 266 -14.93 5.91 2.45
N SER A 267 -14.61 7.17 2.75
CA SER A 267 -13.39 7.69 3.37
C SER A 267 -12.02 7.32 2.77
N ASP A 268 -11.71 7.84 1.57
CA ASP A 268 -10.32 7.88 1.06
C ASP A 268 -9.32 8.50 2.06
N ALA A 269 -9.76 9.49 2.85
CA ALA A 269 -8.95 10.05 3.92
C ALA A 269 -8.65 9.02 5.02
N ALA A 270 -9.61 8.18 5.40
CA ALA A 270 -9.36 7.09 6.37
C ALA A 270 -8.48 6.01 5.77
N ARG A 271 -8.65 5.65 4.49
CA ARG A 271 -7.76 4.74 3.76
C ARG A 271 -6.32 5.23 3.76
N LEU A 272 -6.12 6.53 3.50
CA LEU A 272 -4.81 7.19 3.56
C LEU A 272 -4.20 7.16 4.97
N GLY A 273 -4.99 7.49 6.00
CA GLY A 273 -4.52 7.42 7.39
C GLY A 273 -4.21 5.99 7.85
N PHE A 274 -5.01 5.02 7.39
CA PHE A 274 -4.81 3.60 7.67
C PHE A 274 -3.53 3.08 7.01
N GLY A 275 -3.36 3.34 5.70
CA GLY A 275 -2.17 2.95 4.95
C GLY A 275 -0.90 3.60 5.49
N LEU A 276 -0.98 4.83 6.00
CA LEU A 276 0.16 5.55 6.57
C LEU A 276 0.78 4.83 7.76
N VAL A 277 -0.06 4.29 8.67
CA VAL A 277 0.44 3.53 9.83
C VAL A 277 1.24 2.32 9.36
N PHE A 278 0.73 1.59 8.37
CA PHE A 278 1.43 0.44 7.81
C PHE A 278 2.67 0.83 6.99
N CYS A 279 2.70 2.00 6.33
CA CYS A 279 3.95 2.52 5.73
C CYS A 279 5.07 2.57 6.76
N TYR A 280 4.81 3.18 7.92
CA TYR A 280 5.81 3.32 8.97
C TYR A 280 6.15 1.97 9.62
N MET A 281 5.17 1.12 9.87
CA MET A 281 5.42 -0.21 10.44
C MET A 281 6.30 -1.06 9.51
N LEU A 282 6.04 -1.03 8.20
CA LEU A 282 6.82 -1.78 7.22
C LEU A 282 8.27 -1.30 7.15
N GLN A 283 8.54 0.00 7.34
CA GLN A 283 9.88 0.58 7.31
C GLN A 283 10.81 0.10 8.44
N VAL A 284 10.30 -0.55 9.49
CA VAL A 284 11.13 -1.09 10.57
C VAL A 284 12.01 -2.23 10.03
N PRO A 285 13.35 -2.10 10.07
CA PRO A 285 14.26 -3.14 9.57
C PRO A 285 13.99 -4.49 10.24
N PHE A 286 14.12 -5.57 9.47
CA PHE A 286 13.92 -6.97 9.88
C PHE A 286 12.51 -7.37 10.30
N LEU A 287 11.82 -6.57 11.10
CA LEU A 287 10.50 -6.89 11.67
C LEU A 287 9.34 -6.32 10.88
N GLY A 288 9.55 -5.16 10.25
CA GLY A 288 8.51 -4.43 9.53
C GLY A 288 7.74 -5.28 8.52
N PRO A 289 8.39 -6.08 7.66
CA PRO A 289 7.69 -6.92 6.68
C PRO A 289 6.65 -7.88 7.28
N PHE A 290 6.79 -8.29 8.53
CA PHE A 290 5.82 -9.15 9.19
C PHE A 290 4.53 -8.40 9.58
N ALA A 291 4.55 -7.07 9.57
CA ALA A 291 3.37 -6.24 9.76
C ALA A 291 2.29 -6.48 8.71
N TRP A 292 2.63 -7.05 7.54
CA TRP A 292 1.65 -7.49 6.55
C TRP A 292 0.59 -8.43 7.15
N PHE A 293 0.96 -9.39 7.99
CA PHE A 293 0.01 -10.34 8.58
C PHE A 293 -1.05 -9.65 9.44
N MET A 294 -0.60 -8.76 10.32
CA MET A 294 -1.48 -7.94 11.16
C MET A 294 -2.26 -6.93 10.32
N GLY A 295 -1.65 -6.41 9.25
CA GLY A 295 -2.26 -5.48 8.32
C GLY A 295 -3.45 -6.06 7.60
N PHE A 296 -3.36 -7.29 7.09
CA PHE A 296 -4.50 -7.95 6.46
C PHE A 296 -5.63 -8.18 7.45
N ALA A 297 -5.33 -8.71 8.64
CA ALA A 297 -6.35 -8.91 9.69
C ALA A 297 -7.01 -7.59 10.14
N SER A 298 -6.20 -6.54 10.36
CA SER A 298 -6.67 -5.20 10.71
C SER A 298 -7.54 -4.59 9.61
N ALA A 299 -7.12 -4.72 8.35
CA ALA A 299 -7.87 -4.23 7.20
C ALA A 299 -9.20 -4.98 7.04
N GLY A 300 -9.23 -6.28 7.34
CA GLY A 300 -10.46 -7.07 7.38
C GLY A 300 -11.44 -6.60 8.44
N LEU A 301 -10.96 -6.39 9.67
CA LEU A 301 -11.77 -5.92 10.81
C LEU A 301 -12.48 -4.58 10.53
N PHE A 302 -11.78 -3.66 9.85
CA PHE A 302 -12.26 -2.31 9.53
C PHE A 302 -12.68 -2.15 8.07
N ALA A 303 -12.76 -3.23 7.30
CA ALA A 303 -13.18 -3.18 5.90
C ALA A 303 -14.54 -2.49 5.70
N PRO A 304 -15.57 -2.70 6.55
CA PRO A 304 -16.86 -2.03 6.41
C PRO A 304 -16.82 -0.50 6.52
N GLU A 305 -15.85 0.08 7.24
CA GLU A 305 -15.68 1.54 7.33
C GLU A 305 -14.72 2.11 6.30
N LEU A 306 -13.77 1.29 5.85
CA LEU A 306 -12.80 1.69 4.84
C LEU A 306 -13.42 1.60 3.44
N VAL A 307 -14.38 0.72 3.20
CA VAL A 307 -14.87 0.38 1.87
C VAL A 307 -16.37 0.13 1.94
N ASP A 308 -17.13 0.61 0.95
CA ASP A 308 -18.57 0.30 0.88
C ASP A 308 -18.78 -1.15 0.42
N LEU A 309 -18.83 -2.06 1.40
CA LEU A 309 -19.09 -3.47 1.18
C LEU A 309 -20.56 -3.75 0.83
N GLY A 310 -21.42 -2.74 0.80
CA GLY A 310 -22.78 -2.81 0.26
C GLY A 310 -22.81 -3.28 -1.20
N ALA A 311 -21.69 -3.11 -1.92
CA ALA A 311 -21.47 -3.70 -3.25
C ALA A 311 -21.65 -5.23 -3.29
N PHE A 312 -21.45 -5.93 -2.17
CA PHE A 312 -21.62 -7.39 -2.10
C PHE A 312 -22.99 -7.82 -1.57
N SER A 313 -23.76 -6.90 -0.97
CA SER A 313 -25.10 -7.16 -0.45
C SER A 313 -26.10 -7.21 -1.61
N SER A 314 -26.84 -8.31 -1.72
CA SER A 314 -27.90 -8.52 -2.72
C SER A 314 -29.16 -7.67 -2.46
N THR A 315 -29.13 -6.74 -1.52
CA THR A 315 -30.27 -5.87 -1.24
C THR A 315 -30.35 -4.82 -2.33
N ASN A 316 -31.23 -5.07 -3.31
CA ASN A 316 -31.79 -4.07 -4.20
C ASN A 316 -31.97 -2.75 -3.43
N LYS A 317 -31.12 -1.74 -3.66
CA LYS A 317 -31.51 -0.35 -3.41
C LYS A 317 -32.53 0.04 -4.47
N LYS A 318 -33.71 -0.56 -4.39
CA LYS A 318 -34.95 0.04 -4.85
C LYS A 318 -35.73 0.39 -3.59
N THR A 319 -36.20 1.64 -3.55
CA THR A 319 -37.17 2.24 -2.62
C THR A 319 -36.72 2.39 -1.16
N THR A 320 -36.27 3.59 -0.80
CA THR A 320 -37.14 4.64 -0.22
C THR A 320 -36.55 6.01 -0.53
#